data_AF-A0A261AAZ2-F1
#
_entry.id   AF-A0A261AAZ2-F1
#
_cell.length_a   1.000
_cell.length_b   1.000
_cell.length_c   1.000
_cell.angle_alpha   90.00
_cell.angle_beta   90.00
_cell.angle_gamma   90.00
#
_symmetry.space_group_name_H-M   'P 1'
#
loop_
_entity.id
_entity.type
_entity.pdbx_description
1 polymer ?
#
loop_
_entity_poly.entity_id
_entity_poly.type
_entity_poly.pdbx_seq_one_letter_code
_entity_poly.pdbx_strand_id
1 'polypeptide(L)'
;MTDFCARSTRIIDTEFTILLVKTDKSFAGMNLDKFNPTQWNPEQRGPKFLYSPDIAFECTAGVDIMRKDGLLCTVDNRINVLIFAVWHNRFHDVSGVSTMI
;
A
#
# COMPACT_ATOMS: atom_id res chain seq x y z
N MET A 1 8.64 -3.28 24.41
CA MET A 1 7.23 -2.81 24.49
C MET A 1 6.91 -2.16 23.15
N THR A 2 6.39 -2.95 22.22
CA THR A 2 5.85 -2.43 20.96
C THR A 2 4.71 -3.36 20.59
N ASP A 3 3.58 -3.17 21.27
CA ASP A 3 2.32 -3.81 20.87
C ASP A 3 1.87 -3.18 19.57
N PHE A 4 2.22 -3.80 18.45
CA PHE A 4 1.55 -3.52 17.19
C PHE A 4 0.28 -4.37 17.18
N CYS A 5 -0.87 -3.72 17.34
CA CYS A 5 -2.17 -4.35 17.22
C CYS A 5 -2.37 -4.76 15.75
N ALA A 6 -1.84 -5.93 15.38
CA ALA A 6 -2.23 -6.60 14.15
C ALA A 6 -3.66 -7.12 14.35
N ARG A 7 -4.64 -6.21 14.26
CA ARG A 7 -6.04 -6.61 14.06
C ARG A 7 -6.03 -7.44 12.78
N SER A 8 -6.47 -8.69 12.85
CA SER A 8 -6.66 -9.53 11.67
C SER A 8 -7.83 -8.97 10.85
N THR A 9 -7.60 -7.87 10.14
CA THR A 9 -8.58 -7.30 9.22
C THR A 9 -8.65 -8.23 8.03
N ARG A 10 -9.84 -8.83 7.81
CA ARG A 10 -10.07 -9.55 6.57
C ARG A 10 -9.97 -8.54 5.43
N ILE A 11 -9.23 -8.90 4.38
CA ILE A 11 -9.04 -8.09 3.15
C ILE A 11 -10.37 -7.69 2.45
N ILE A 12 -11.50 -8.28 2.85
CA ILE A 12 -12.86 -7.93 2.38
C ILE A 12 -13.48 -6.72 3.09
N ASP A 13 -12.86 -6.20 4.14
CA ASP A 13 -13.31 -4.96 4.77
C ASP A 13 -13.02 -3.80 3.78
N THR A 14 -14.06 -3.12 3.34
CA THR A 14 -13.96 -2.08 2.30
C THR A 14 -13.64 -0.70 2.88
N GLU A 15 -13.66 -0.56 4.20
CA GLU A 15 -13.42 0.72 4.88
C GLU A 15 -11.94 1.01 5.12
N PHE A 16 -11.09 -0.02 5.21
CA PHE A 16 -9.66 0.21 5.42
C PHE A 16 -8.99 0.70 4.12
N THR A 17 -8.17 1.73 4.27
CA THR A 17 -7.41 2.33 3.16
C THR A 17 -5.95 1.89 3.17
N ILE A 18 -5.41 1.48 4.32
CA ILE A 18 -4.02 1.05 4.43
C ILE A 18 -3.82 0.02 5.56
N LEU A 19 -2.95 -0.95 5.33
CA LEU A 19 -2.38 -1.84 6.33
C LEU A 19 -0.86 -1.74 6.28
N LEU A 20 -0.26 -1.47 7.43
CA LEU A 20 1.19 -1.45 7.62
C LEU A 20 1.57 -2.63 8.51
N VAL A 21 2.41 -3.53 7.98
CA VAL A 21 2.94 -4.66 8.76
C VAL A 21 4.43 -4.43 8.93
N LYS A 22 4.85 -4.14 10.15
CA LYS A 22 6.27 -4.01 10.52
C LYS A 22 6.74 -5.28 11.21
N THR A 23 7.90 -5.77 10.82
CA THR A 23 8.51 -6.96 11.43
C THR A 23 10.02 -6.74 11.56
N ASP A 24 10.69 -7.56 12.37
CA ASP A 24 12.16 -7.54 12.47
C ASP A 24 12.84 -8.35 11.35
N LYS A 25 12.04 -8.90 10.41
CA LYS A 25 12.49 -9.77 9.32
C LYS A 25 12.07 -9.19 7.98
N SER A 26 12.75 -9.55 6.90
CA SER A 26 12.31 -9.16 5.56
C SER A 26 11.09 -9.97 5.12
N PHE A 27 10.29 -9.41 4.21
CA PHE A 27 9.25 -10.15 3.48
C PHE A 27 9.80 -10.74 2.17
N ALA A 28 11.09 -11.13 2.14
CA ALA A 28 11.69 -11.74 0.97
C ALA A 28 10.97 -13.06 0.64
N GLY A 29 10.73 -13.30 -0.65
CA GLY A 29 10.04 -14.50 -1.12
C GLY A 29 8.50 -14.45 -1.05
N MET A 30 7.90 -13.28 -0.78
CA MET A 30 6.46 -13.09 -0.95
C MET A 30 6.07 -13.35 -2.41
N ASN A 31 5.15 -14.29 -2.63
CA ASN A 31 4.59 -14.59 -3.95
C ASN A 31 3.19 -13.99 -4.09
N LEU A 32 3.03 -13.13 -5.09
CA LEU A 32 1.76 -12.47 -5.44
C LEU A 32 1.22 -12.91 -6.81
N ASP A 33 1.84 -13.87 -7.49
CA ASP A 33 1.59 -14.20 -8.90
C ASP A 33 0.11 -14.56 -9.15
N LYS A 34 -0.52 -15.25 -8.21
CA LYS A 34 -1.95 -15.63 -8.27
C LYS A 34 -2.91 -14.44 -8.33
N PHE A 35 -2.42 -13.23 -8.06
CA PHE A 35 -3.21 -12.00 -8.08
C PHE A 35 -2.95 -11.15 -9.33
N ASN A 36 -2.13 -11.63 -10.27
CA ASN A 36 -1.76 -10.92 -11.50
C ASN A 36 -1.23 -9.50 -11.23
N PRO A 37 -0.15 -9.35 -10.44
CA PRO A 37 0.36 -8.04 -10.08
C PRO A 37 0.90 -7.31 -11.32
N THR A 38 0.63 -6.01 -11.40
CA THR A 38 1.16 -5.12 -12.44
C THR A 38 2.12 -4.11 -11.83
N GLN A 39 3.10 -3.66 -12.61
CA GLN A 39 3.95 -2.54 -12.20
C GLN A 39 3.14 -1.24 -12.15
N TRP A 40 3.65 -0.23 -11.44
CA TRP A 40 3.01 1.08 -11.39
C TRP A 40 2.79 1.65 -12.80
N ASN A 41 1.56 2.10 -13.06
CA ASN A 41 1.20 2.84 -14.26
C ASN A 41 0.69 4.25 -13.88
N PRO A 42 1.36 5.33 -14.32
CA PRO A 42 0.95 6.70 -14.02
C PRO A 42 -0.44 7.08 -14.56
N GLU A 43 -0.95 6.38 -15.57
CA GLU A 43 -2.32 6.58 -16.08
C GLU A 43 -3.38 5.98 -15.17
N GLN A 44 -3.02 4.99 -14.35
CA GLN A 44 -3.96 4.31 -13.46
C GLN A 44 -4.01 4.90 -12.06
N ARG A 45 -2.89 5.43 -11.56
CA ARG A 45 -2.79 6.13 -10.28
C ARG A 45 -1.55 7.01 -10.18
N GLY A 46 -1.61 7.97 -9.28
CA GLY A 46 -0.47 8.79 -8.87
C GLY A 46 0.64 7.97 -8.19
N PRO A 47 1.83 8.57 -8.06
CA PRO A 47 3.00 7.90 -7.49
C PRO A 47 2.87 7.72 -5.96
N LYS A 48 2.14 8.63 -5.29
CA LYS A 48 2.12 8.75 -3.84
C LYS A 48 0.75 8.45 -3.23
N PHE A 49 0.76 7.65 -2.17
CA PHE A 49 -0.41 7.34 -1.36
C PHE A 49 -0.48 8.25 -0.14
N LEU A 50 -1.58 8.98 0.05
CA LEU A 50 -1.73 9.87 1.19
C LEU A 50 -2.14 9.06 2.44
N TYR A 51 -1.22 8.94 3.40
CA TYR A 51 -1.44 8.21 4.65
C TYR A 51 -2.12 9.08 5.72
N SER A 52 -1.64 10.32 5.84
CA SER A 52 -2.17 11.35 6.72
C SER A 52 -2.02 12.72 6.05
N PRO A 53 -2.65 13.80 6.54
CA PRO A 53 -2.56 15.12 5.93
C PRO A 53 -1.12 15.60 5.66
N ASP A 54 -0.16 15.21 6.52
CA ASP A 54 1.23 15.63 6.43
C ASP A 54 2.19 14.57 5.87
N ILE A 55 1.73 13.33 5.62
CA ILE A 55 2.58 12.20 5.23
C ILE A 55 1.99 11.43 4.05
N ALA A 56 2.79 11.24 3.02
CA ALA A 56 2.49 10.36 1.90
C ALA A 56 3.60 9.31 1.70
N PHE A 57 3.23 8.11 1.27
CA PHE A 57 4.17 7.06 0.88
C PHE A 57 4.42 7.11 -0.62
N GLU A 58 5.68 7.11 -1.05
CA GLU A 58 6.07 6.89 -2.45
C GLU A 58 5.90 5.41 -2.78
N CYS A 59 4.95 5.07 -3.67
CA CYS A 59 4.50 3.69 -3.90
C CYS A 59 4.78 3.22 -5.34
N THR A 60 5.70 3.87 -6.04
CA THR A 60 6.09 3.56 -7.43
C THR A 60 6.90 2.26 -7.56
N ALA A 61 7.59 1.84 -6.49
CA ALA A 61 8.33 0.58 -6.43
C ALA A 61 7.45 -0.64 -6.07
N GLY A 62 6.24 -0.40 -5.59
CA GLY A 62 5.27 -1.45 -5.27
C GLY A 62 4.59 -2.02 -6.51
N VAL A 63 3.87 -3.13 -6.32
CA VAL A 63 3.05 -3.75 -7.36
C VAL A 63 1.58 -3.51 -7.11
N ASP A 64 0.83 -3.32 -8.17
CA ASP A 64 -0.61 -3.07 -8.14
C ASP A 64 -1.40 -4.35 -8.43
N ILE A 65 -2.49 -4.54 -7.70
CA ILE A 65 -3.43 -5.64 -7.88
C ILE A 65 -4.83 -5.03 -8.03
N MET A 66 -5.53 -5.43 -9.09
CA MET A 66 -6.94 -5.10 -9.25
C MET A 66 -7.78 -6.00 -8.35
N ARG A 67 -8.46 -5.43 -7.37
CA ARG A 67 -9.37 -6.16 -6.48
C ARG A 67 -10.69 -6.47 -7.20
N LYS A 68 -11.42 -7.46 -6.67
CA LYS A 68 -12.74 -7.86 -7.20
C LYS A 68 -13.80 -6.75 -7.06
N ASP A 69 -13.62 -5.82 -6.15
CA ASP A 69 -14.48 -4.66 -5.93
C ASP A 69 -14.15 -3.48 -6.88
N GLY A 70 -13.17 -3.64 -7.78
CA GLY A 70 -12.76 -2.61 -8.74
C GLY A 70 -11.78 -1.57 -8.18
N LEU A 71 -11.42 -1.67 -6.89
CA LEU A 71 -10.37 -0.82 -6.32
C LEU A 71 -8.99 -1.36 -6.70
N LEU A 72 -8.06 -0.43 -6.89
CA LEU A 72 -6.65 -0.77 -7.06
C LEU A 72 -6.03 -0.87 -5.67
N CYS A 73 -5.21 -1.88 -5.42
CA CYS A 73 -4.37 -1.89 -4.23
C CYS A 73 -2.90 -2.07 -4.58
N THR A 74 -2.03 -1.37 -3.86
CA THR A 74 -0.58 -1.53 -3.98
C THR A 74 -0.05 -2.36 -2.82
N VAL A 75 0.79 -3.33 -3.15
CA VAL A 75 1.65 -4.03 -2.20
C VAL A 75 3.08 -3.52 -2.40
N ASP A 76 3.60 -2.82 -1.40
CA ASP A 76 4.96 -2.28 -1.41
C ASP A 76 5.75 -2.93 -0.27
N ASN A 77 6.77 -3.70 -0.67
CA ASN A 77 7.61 -4.49 0.23
C ASN A 77 8.92 -3.75 0.47
N ARG A 78 9.03 -3.11 1.63
CA ARG A 78 10.24 -2.43 2.09
C ARG A 78 11.02 -3.34 3.04
N ILE A 79 12.22 -2.92 3.44
CA ILE A 79 13.18 -3.73 4.21
C ILE A 79 12.55 -4.45 5.41
N ASN A 80 11.71 -3.77 6.17
CA ASN A 80 11.06 -4.28 7.38
C ASN A 80 9.59 -3.86 7.51
N VAL A 81 9.00 -3.34 6.43
CA VAL A 81 7.62 -2.86 6.39
C VAL A 81 6.97 -3.34 5.11
N LEU A 82 5.83 -4.01 5.24
CA LEU A 82 4.93 -4.27 4.14
C LEU A 82 3.81 -3.24 4.18
N ILE A 83 3.61 -2.54 3.08
CA ILE A 83 2.50 -1.62 2.88
C ILE A 83 1.48 -2.30 1.97
N PHE A 84 0.23 -2.34 2.43
CA PHE A 84 -0.91 -2.69 1.59
C PHE A 84 -1.84 -1.47 1.55
N ALA A 85 -1.82 -0.73 0.45
CA ALA A 85 -2.57 0.52 0.27
C ALA A 85 -3.72 0.32 -0.71
N VAL A 86 -4.93 0.78 -0.38
CA VAL A 86 -6.13 0.68 -1.21
C VAL A 86 -6.50 2.06 -1.72
N TRP A 87 -6.51 2.22 -3.04
CA TRP A 87 -6.69 3.52 -3.70
C TRP A 87 -8.16 3.81 -3.95
N HIS A 88 -8.85 4.38 -2.95
CA HIS A 88 -10.19 4.95 -3.13
C HIS A 88 -10.14 6.26 -3.93
N ASN A 89 -9.09 7.05 -3.75
CA ASN A 89 -8.71 8.12 -4.68
C ASN A 89 -7.39 7.72 -5.35
N ARG A 90 -7.37 7.64 -6.68
CA ARG A 90 -6.17 7.22 -7.42
C ARG A 90 -5.17 8.36 -7.62
N PHE A 91 -5.58 9.62 -7.45
CA PHE A 91 -4.74 10.80 -7.66
C PHE A 91 -4.90 11.78 -6.49
N HIS A 92 -4.05 11.63 -5.49
CA HIS A 92 -3.99 12.55 -4.36
C HIS A 92 -3.25 13.84 -4.74
N ASP A 93 -3.77 15.00 -4.33
CA ASP A 93 -2.95 16.19 -4.21
C ASP A 93 -2.07 16.05 -2.96
N VAL A 94 -0.77 16.05 -3.19
CA VAL A 94 0.28 15.83 -2.17
C VAL A 94 1.24 17.00 -2.12
N SER A 95 0.82 18.16 -2.64
CA SER A 95 1.57 19.40 -2.59
C SER A 95 1.80 19.82 -1.14
N GLY A 96 3.07 20.00 -0.74
CA GLY A 96 3.43 20.36 0.63
C GLY A 96 3.42 19.21 1.65
N VAL A 97 3.17 17.97 1.21
CA VAL A 97 3.13 16.78 2.08
C VAL A 97 4.52 16.12 2.15
N SER A 98 4.95 15.71 3.35
CA SER A 98 6.22 14.99 3.52
C SER A 98 6.13 13.59 2.89
N THR A 99 7.16 13.21 2.13
CA THR A 99 7.17 11.93 1.42
C THR A 99 8.07 10.91 2.11
N MET A 100 7.54 9.73 2.38
CA MET A 100 8.25 8.57 2.94
C MET A 100 8.57 7.55 1.84
N ILE A 101 9.85 7.25 1.66
CA ILE A 101 10.39 6.28 0.70
C ILE A 101 10.68 4.95 1.39
#